data_AF-A0A060YY73-F1
#
_entry.id   AF-A0A060YY73-F1
#
_cell.length_a   1.000
_cell.length_b   1.000
_cell.length_c   1.000
_cell.angle_alpha   90.00
_cell.angle_beta   90.00
_cell.angle_gamma   90.00
#
_symmetry.space_group_name_H-M   'P 1'
#
loop_
_entity.id
_entity.type
_entity.pdbx_description
1 polymer ?
#
loop_
_entity_poly.entity_id
_entity_poly.type
_entity_poly.pdbx_seq_one_letter_code
_entity_poly.pdbx_strand_id
1 'polypeptide(L)'
;SSRPRRVCVCVCVCVCVCVCVCVCVCIRCLSCVASPWGCQWNTQDHTCRDKDDTVLGPQIIKHRQGARCPQFENPDPVLIPVGFKTTIGFEGINLDVYQDRVFTIGTELMSNMEEDVRSDDGPFYSFNGFNFSLEKSQETNVLFYVKDKQTGKKIDSTLNVTLYSCSLGREDCSLCKNADPKYRCVWCVKRKSCVYEKLCTNDQGTECPDPHITDIIPRYGPVRGGISVTIKGSNLGIHKEDIKAISVVGVPCIHQENKYAVSTSVVCEIGPLEPLRTNWGQVEVEVEGGKRGTSSAFFTYRDPIARSVHPANGSKAGGTVITISGFNLDTATREDIDVNVGGVVCTVETFGAAITCRMGEYRADKVPSDLLTVTVKYGKRTTTAVPTAFQFWENPTILDHHPKGSFVCGGRTIVVTGSGFDLIQNAIMRVQASADKWSGITPTEVWTLFLCLSLSLCLSLSLSLSLPLSVSLSLSLCFSLCLALILIFNVLNWHEGQGQSYQSEVIHAVHSESIQTP
;
A
#
# COMPACT_ATOMS: atom_id res chain seq x y z
N SER A 1 -41.64 -3.32 -70.49
CA SER A 1 -41.55 -1.84 -70.59
C SER A 1 -41.62 -1.27 -69.18
N SER A 2 -40.49 -0.85 -68.62
CA SER A 2 -40.39 0.19 -67.57
C SER A 2 -38.94 0.28 -67.07
N ARG A 3 -38.22 1.32 -67.48
CA ARG A 3 -36.97 1.74 -66.82
C ARG A 3 -37.34 2.35 -65.46
N PRO A 4 -36.72 1.98 -64.34
CA PRO A 4 -36.97 2.65 -63.06
C PRO A 4 -36.29 4.02 -63.04
N ARG A 5 -37.08 5.05 -62.71
CA ARG A 5 -36.62 6.42 -62.47
C ARG A 5 -35.82 6.47 -61.17
N ARG A 6 -34.60 7.04 -61.20
CA ARG A 6 -33.85 7.39 -59.98
C ARG A 6 -34.41 8.70 -59.44
N VAL A 7 -34.81 8.70 -58.17
CA VAL A 7 -35.18 9.89 -57.40
C VAL A 7 -33.98 10.24 -56.52
N CYS A 8 -33.43 11.45 -56.69
CA CYS A 8 -32.45 12.01 -55.77
C CYS A 8 -33.19 12.67 -54.61
N VAL A 9 -32.89 12.25 -53.38
CA VAL A 9 -33.38 12.87 -52.15
C VAL A 9 -32.26 13.76 -51.61
N CYS A 10 -32.48 15.08 -51.57
CA CYS A 10 -31.62 16.02 -50.84
C CYS A 10 -32.04 16.02 -49.37
N VAL A 11 -31.15 15.56 -48.50
CA VAL A 11 -31.31 15.67 -47.05
C VAL A 11 -30.55 16.91 -46.59
N CYS A 12 -31.28 17.95 -46.20
CA CYS A 12 -30.69 19.11 -45.53
C CYS A 12 -30.47 18.78 -44.06
N VAL A 13 -29.20 18.66 -43.65
CA VAL A 13 -28.81 18.49 -42.25
C VAL A 13 -28.56 19.88 -41.65
N CYS A 14 -29.46 20.34 -40.78
CA CYS A 14 -29.24 21.54 -39.98
C CYS A 14 -28.25 21.21 -38.85
N VAL A 15 -27.02 21.69 -38.95
CA VAL A 15 -26.03 21.60 -37.86
C VAL A 15 -26.26 22.77 -36.91
N CYS A 16 -26.82 22.50 -35.73
CA CYS A 16 -26.87 23.48 -34.65
C CYS A 16 -25.44 23.66 -34.09
N VAL A 17 -24.80 24.78 -34.44
CA VAL A 17 -23.51 25.17 -33.86
C VAL A 17 -23.80 25.79 -32.49
N CYS A 18 -23.54 25.05 -31.41
CA CYS A 18 -23.56 25.60 -30.06
C CYS A 18 -22.37 26.58 -29.91
N VAL A 19 -22.64 27.88 -29.97
CA VAL A 19 -21.66 28.90 -29.62
C VAL A 19 -21.57 28.94 -28.09
N CYS A 20 -20.55 28.29 -27.53
CA CYS A 20 -20.21 28.45 -26.12
C CYS A 20 -19.68 29.87 -25.90
N VAL A 21 -20.52 30.78 -25.39
CA VAL A 21 -20.05 32.07 -24.88
C VAL A 21 -19.41 31.80 -23.52
N CYS A 22 -18.09 31.58 -23.51
CA CYS A 22 -17.31 31.57 -22.28
C CYS A 22 -17.31 33.00 -21.72
N VAL A 23 -18.20 33.28 -20.76
CA VAL A 23 -18.08 34.49 -19.94
C VAL A 23 -16.89 34.28 -19.02
N CYS A 24 -15.71 34.71 -19.46
CA CYS A 24 -14.50 34.74 -18.62
C CYS A 24 -14.70 35.76 -17.49
N VAL A 25 -15.25 35.32 -16.36
CA VAL A 25 -15.26 36.13 -15.14
C VAL A 25 -13.86 36.06 -14.53
N CYS A 26 -12.89 36.77 -15.12
CA CYS A 26 -11.58 36.97 -14.53
C CYS A 26 -11.74 37.94 -13.35
N ILE A 27 -11.75 37.39 -12.12
CA ILE A 27 -12.02 38.15 -10.89
C ILE A 27 -10.78 38.89 -10.37
N ARG A 28 -9.62 38.71 -11.00
CA ARG A 28 -8.35 39.34 -10.58
C ARG A 28 -7.58 39.94 -11.75
N CYS A 29 -6.76 40.95 -11.45
CA CYS A 29 -6.03 41.74 -12.44
C CYS A 29 -5.05 40.89 -13.23
N LEU A 30 -4.18 40.12 -12.55
CA LEU A 30 -3.16 39.31 -13.20
C LEU A 30 -3.77 38.31 -14.19
N SER A 31 -4.82 37.60 -13.77
CA SER A 31 -5.55 36.67 -14.65
C SER A 31 -6.22 37.38 -15.84
N CYS A 32 -6.73 38.59 -15.64
CA CYS A 32 -7.34 39.38 -16.71
C CYS A 32 -6.30 39.80 -17.77
N VAL A 33 -5.23 40.48 -17.36
CA VAL A 33 -4.27 41.08 -18.30
C VAL A 33 -3.34 40.05 -18.93
N ALA A 34 -3.12 38.90 -18.28
CA ALA A 34 -2.39 37.76 -18.83
C ALA A 34 -3.24 36.88 -19.77
N SER A 35 -4.56 37.09 -19.82
CA SER A 35 -5.47 36.36 -20.71
C SER A 35 -4.99 36.41 -22.17
N PRO A 36 -4.97 35.29 -22.91
CA PRO A 36 -4.55 35.30 -24.31
C PRO A 36 -5.49 36.09 -25.23
N TRP A 37 -6.69 36.44 -24.75
CA TRP A 37 -7.77 37.06 -25.51
C TRP A 37 -7.71 38.60 -25.57
N GLY A 38 -6.67 39.22 -25.01
CA GLY A 38 -6.50 40.67 -25.08
C GLY A 38 -7.50 41.42 -24.22
N CYS A 39 -7.43 41.27 -22.90
CA CYS A 39 -8.30 41.95 -21.94
C CYS A 39 -7.60 43.11 -21.23
N GLN A 40 -8.39 44.03 -20.66
CA GLN A 40 -7.95 45.12 -19.81
C GLN A 40 -8.67 45.12 -18.46
N TRP A 41 -7.97 45.53 -17.41
CA TRP A 41 -8.48 45.57 -16.04
C TRP A 41 -8.76 47.01 -15.60
N ASN A 42 -9.90 47.23 -14.94
CA ASN A 42 -10.22 48.49 -14.28
C ASN A 42 -10.11 48.32 -12.76
N THR A 43 -9.18 49.05 -12.14
CA THR A 43 -8.89 49.01 -10.70
C THR A 43 -9.97 49.64 -9.83
N GLN A 44 -10.76 50.58 -10.35
CA GLN A 44 -11.87 51.17 -9.60
C GLN A 44 -13.05 50.20 -9.53
N ASP A 45 -13.50 49.71 -10.69
CA ASP A 45 -14.68 48.86 -10.79
C ASP A 45 -14.40 47.38 -10.43
N HIS A 46 -13.12 46.99 -10.33
CA HIS A 46 -12.68 45.60 -10.18
C HIS A 46 -13.27 44.69 -11.26
N THR A 47 -13.23 45.15 -12.51
CA THR A 47 -13.77 44.42 -13.66
C THR A 47 -12.73 44.17 -14.74
N CYS A 48 -12.77 42.97 -15.30
CA CYS A 48 -12.05 42.59 -16.50
C CYS A 48 -12.97 42.79 -17.71
N ARG A 49 -12.51 43.52 -18.72
CA ARG A 49 -13.23 43.73 -19.98
C ARG A 49 -12.32 43.49 -21.17
N ASP A 50 -12.91 43.33 -22.35
CA ASP A 50 -12.13 43.30 -23.59
C ASP A 50 -11.34 44.59 -23.77
N LYS A 51 -10.19 44.49 -24.43
CA LYS A 51 -9.31 45.62 -24.69
C LYS A 51 -10.06 46.68 -25.52
N ASP A 52 -10.11 47.90 -24.99
CA ASP A 52 -10.68 49.06 -25.66
C ASP A 52 -9.70 50.24 -25.50
N ASP A 53 -9.06 50.62 -26.61
CA ASP A 53 -8.03 51.66 -26.65
C ASP A 53 -8.61 53.09 -26.47
N THR A 54 -9.93 53.25 -26.50
CA THR A 54 -10.59 54.54 -26.25
C THR A 54 -10.70 54.87 -24.76
N VAL A 55 -10.70 53.85 -23.90
CA VAL A 55 -10.76 54.04 -22.44
C VAL A 55 -9.33 54.28 -21.93
N LEU A 56 -9.07 55.52 -21.51
CA LEU A 56 -7.80 55.99 -21.00
C LEU A 56 -7.95 56.49 -19.56
N GLY A 57 -7.01 56.13 -18.70
CA GLY A 57 -6.95 56.61 -17.32
C GLY A 57 -5.90 55.84 -16.52
N PRO A 58 -5.41 56.41 -15.40
CA PRO A 58 -4.45 55.73 -14.52
C PRO A 58 -5.01 54.45 -13.88
N GLN A 59 -6.33 54.26 -13.93
CA GLN A 59 -7.07 53.15 -13.36
C GLN A 59 -7.19 51.94 -14.30
N ILE A 60 -6.75 52.08 -15.56
CA ILE A 60 -6.89 51.04 -16.58
C ILE A 60 -5.54 50.39 -16.85
N ILE A 61 -5.48 49.07 -16.66
CA ILE A 61 -4.30 48.26 -16.90
C ILE A 61 -4.55 47.45 -18.18
N LYS A 62 -3.75 47.68 -19.22
CA LYS A 62 -3.95 47.06 -20.53
C LYS A 62 -3.40 45.63 -20.56
N HIS A 63 -3.77 44.90 -21.60
CA HIS A 63 -3.27 43.55 -21.88
C HIS A 63 -1.73 43.49 -21.81
N ARG A 64 -1.19 42.44 -21.18
CA ARG A 64 0.25 42.19 -20.94
C ARG A 64 0.95 43.21 -20.04
N GLN A 65 0.23 44.10 -19.36
CA GLN A 65 0.80 45.02 -18.37
C GLN A 65 0.68 44.48 -16.93
N GLY A 66 0.97 43.19 -16.73
CA GLY A 66 0.86 42.53 -15.42
C GLY A 66 1.66 43.21 -14.30
N ALA A 67 2.81 43.82 -14.63
CA ALA A 67 3.65 44.55 -13.67
C ALA A 67 2.99 45.80 -13.06
N ARG A 68 1.86 46.27 -13.62
CA ARG A 68 1.06 47.37 -13.08
C ARG A 68 -0.11 46.90 -12.20
N CYS A 69 -0.34 45.59 -12.11
CA CYS A 69 -1.44 45.08 -11.29
C CYS A 69 -1.20 45.36 -9.80
N PRO A 70 -2.23 45.79 -9.07
CA PRO A 70 -2.20 45.86 -7.62
C PRO A 70 -2.09 44.45 -7.05
N GLN A 71 -1.06 44.19 -6.25
CA GLN A 71 -0.85 42.87 -5.66
C GLN A 71 -0.16 42.93 -4.30
N PHE A 72 -0.34 41.86 -3.51
CA PHE A 72 0.43 41.62 -2.29
C PHE A 72 1.36 40.43 -2.47
N GLU A 73 2.64 40.59 -2.12
CA GLU A 73 3.68 39.57 -2.27
C GLU A 73 4.69 39.57 -1.12
N ASN A 74 5.68 38.68 -1.19
CA ASN A 74 6.81 38.60 -0.26
C ASN A 74 6.41 38.45 1.23
N PRO A 75 5.65 37.40 1.61
CA PRO A 75 5.29 37.18 3.01
C PRO A 75 6.52 36.83 3.87
N ASP A 76 6.66 37.48 5.02
CA ASP A 76 7.70 37.23 6.02
C ASP A 76 7.09 37.17 7.43
N PRO A 77 7.24 36.06 8.18
CA PRO A 77 7.91 34.82 7.82
C PRO A 77 7.06 33.89 6.95
N VAL A 78 7.73 33.10 6.10
CA VAL A 78 7.09 32.05 5.27
C VAL A 78 6.72 30.78 6.06
N LEU A 79 7.30 30.58 7.23
CA LEU A 79 7.08 29.41 8.09
C LEU A 79 6.36 29.83 9.37
N ILE A 80 5.21 29.21 9.64
CA ILE A 80 4.35 29.61 10.75
C ILE A 80 4.05 28.42 11.66
N PRO A 81 4.44 28.48 12.94
CA PRO A 81 4.11 27.45 13.91
C PRO A 81 2.62 27.45 14.26
N VAL A 82 2.02 26.27 14.22
CA VAL A 82 0.66 26.02 14.73
C VAL A 82 0.61 26.23 16.25
N GLY A 83 -0.48 26.81 16.75
CA GLY A 83 -0.64 27.10 18.18
C GLY A 83 0.01 28.39 18.67
N PHE A 84 0.76 29.12 17.83
CA PHE A 84 1.40 30.38 18.19
C PHE A 84 1.04 31.49 17.20
N LYS A 85 0.48 32.59 17.73
CA LYS A 85 0.06 33.74 16.94
C LYS A 85 1.30 34.45 16.39
N THR A 86 1.55 34.29 15.10
CA THR A 86 2.73 34.83 14.41
C THR A 86 2.31 35.99 13.51
N THR A 87 2.91 37.15 13.70
CA THR A 87 2.70 38.29 12.82
C THR A 87 3.36 38.03 11.48
N ILE A 88 2.60 38.21 10.39
CA ILE A 88 3.10 38.09 9.01
C ILE A 88 3.13 39.49 8.40
N GLY A 89 4.32 39.94 8.00
CA GLY A 89 4.50 41.12 7.15
C GLY A 89 4.47 40.73 5.67
N PHE A 90 4.02 41.62 4.81
CA PHE A 90 4.06 41.45 3.37
C PHE A 90 4.08 42.80 2.65
N GLU A 91 4.48 42.79 1.39
CA GLU A 91 4.66 43.99 0.57
C GLU A 91 3.44 44.20 -0.34
N GLY A 92 2.98 45.44 -0.39
CA GLY A 92 1.94 45.91 -1.31
C GLY A 92 2.53 46.63 -2.51
N ILE A 93 2.19 46.17 -3.71
CA ILE A 93 2.72 46.68 -4.97
C ILE A 93 1.61 47.34 -5.79
N ASN A 94 1.89 48.52 -6.35
CA ASN A 94 0.95 49.33 -7.15
C ASN A 94 -0.38 49.62 -6.43
N LEU A 95 -0.33 49.88 -5.12
CA LEU A 95 -1.52 50.13 -4.30
C LEU A 95 -1.89 51.61 -4.16
N ASP A 96 -1.26 52.52 -4.91
CA ASP A 96 -1.52 53.96 -4.85
C ASP A 96 -3.00 54.31 -5.11
N VAL A 97 -3.67 53.51 -5.94
CA VAL A 97 -5.11 53.64 -6.23
C VAL A 97 -6.00 53.35 -5.02
N TYR A 98 -5.47 52.62 -4.04
CA TYR A 98 -6.17 52.16 -2.85
C TYR A 98 -5.72 52.91 -1.59
N GLN A 99 -5.14 54.11 -1.74
CA GLN A 99 -4.86 55.01 -0.61
C GLN A 99 -6.12 55.18 0.26
N ASP A 100 -5.93 55.17 1.58
CA ASP A 100 -6.97 55.25 2.61
C ASP A 100 -7.96 54.06 2.69
N ARG A 101 -7.75 52.98 1.93
CA ARG A 101 -8.58 51.77 2.07
C ARG A 101 -8.08 50.86 3.19
N VAL A 102 -9.04 50.16 3.80
CA VAL A 102 -8.77 49.15 4.83
C VAL A 102 -8.91 47.77 4.20
N PHE A 103 -7.92 46.93 4.43
CA PHE A 103 -7.91 45.56 3.92
C PHE A 103 -8.15 44.53 5.03
N THR A 104 -8.67 43.38 4.62
CA THR A 104 -8.83 42.20 5.47
C THR A 104 -8.13 41.02 4.81
N ILE A 105 -7.57 40.14 5.63
CA ILE A 105 -6.83 38.95 5.20
C ILE A 105 -7.52 37.70 5.70
N GLY A 106 -7.56 36.67 4.86
CA GLY A 106 -8.19 35.39 5.18
C GLY A 106 -7.58 34.24 4.40
N THR A 107 -7.95 33.03 4.81
CA THR A 107 -7.61 31.79 4.11
C THR A 107 -8.69 30.73 4.36
N GLU A 108 -8.66 29.64 3.59
CA GLU A 108 -9.62 28.53 3.69
C GLU A 108 -9.62 27.89 5.09
N LEU A 109 -8.47 27.85 5.76
CA LEU A 109 -8.32 27.28 7.10
C LEU A 109 -8.85 28.17 8.24
N MET A 110 -9.20 29.44 7.97
CA MET A 110 -9.75 30.35 8.98
C MET A 110 -11.27 30.21 9.15
N SER A 111 -11.91 29.18 8.58
CA SER A 111 -13.36 28.93 8.75
C SER A 111 -14.24 30.16 8.45
N ASN A 112 -13.90 30.90 7.39
CA ASN A 112 -14.53 32.17 6.98
C ASN A 112 -14.34 33.35 7.94
N MET A 113 -13.44 33.24 8.92
CA MET A 113 -12.96 34.40 9.67
C MET A 113 -11.91 35.14 8.85
N GLU A 114 -11.90 36.46 9.02
CA GLU A 114 -10.94 37.35 8.40
C GLU A 114 -10.50 38.37 9.44
N GLU A 115 -9.27 38.84 9.29
CA GLU A 115 -8.65 39.75 10.24
C GLU A 115 -8.26 41.04 9.53
N ASP A 116 -8.26 42.14 10.26
CA ASP A 116 -7.88 43.43 9.72
C ASP A 116 -6.37 43.47 9.45
N VAL A 117 -6.01 43.94 8.27
CA VAL A 117 -4.61 44.19 7.87
C VAL A 117 -4.20 45.58 8.34
N ARG A 118 -3.03 45.66 8.98
CA ARG A 118 -2.42 46.93 9.39
C ARG A 118 -1.51 47.44 8.28
N SER A 119 -1.59 48.74 8.00
CA SER A 119 -0.62 49.42 7.14
C SER A 119 0.57 49.81 8.02
N ASP A 120 1.76 49.38 7.63
CA ASP A 120 3.02 49.76 8.27
C ASP A 120 3.71 50.85 7.45
N ASP A 121 4.94 51.23 7.83
CA ASP A 121 5.70 52.26 7.13
C ASP A 121 6.08 51.81 5.71
N GLY A 122 5.93 52.69 4.72
CA GLY A 122 6.30 52.41 3.33
C GLY A 122 5.28 51.49 2.62
N PRO A 123 5.73 50.57 1.74
CA PRO A 123 4.83 49.65 1.02
C PRO A 123 4.43 48.42 1.85
N PHE A 124 4.71 48.39 3.15
CA PHE A 124 4.55 47.20 3.97
C PHE A 124 3.21 47.15 4.71
N TYR A 125 2.69 45.94 4.84
CA TYR A 125 1.46 45.63 5.54
C TYR A 125 1.68 44.45 6.48
N SER A 126 0.95 44.39 7.57
CA SER A 126 1.05 43.28 8.52
C SER A 126 -0.29 42.74 8.98
N PHE A 127 -0.25 41.45 9.27
CA PHE A 127 -1.32 40.67 9.84
C PHE A 127 -0.86 40.13 11.20
N ASN A 128 -1.62 40.38 12.27
CA ASN A 128 -1.23 39.98 13.63
C ASN A 128 -1.16 38.46 13.87
N GLY A 129 -1.54 37.64 12.89
CA GLY A 129 -1.56 36.19 12.98
C GLY A 129 -2.91 35.62 13.39
N PHE A 130 -3.10 34.32 13.14
CA PHE A 130 -4.26 33.53 13.57
C PHE A 130 -3.78 32.27 14.28
N ASN A 131 -4.60 31.72 15.17
CA ASN A 131 -4.28 30.47 15.82
C ASN A 131 -4.80 29.30 14.98
N PHE A 132 -3.92 28.69 14.20
CA PHE A 132 -4.26 27.52 13.39
C PHE A 132 -4.26 26.23 14.20
N SER A 133 -4.97 25.22 13.68
CA SER A 133 -4.95 23.84 14.16
C SER A 133 -4.79 22.90 12.97
N LEU A 134 -3.77 22.02 13.00
CA LEU A 134 -3.56 20.97 12.01
C LEU A 134 -3.82 19.61 12.64
N GLU A 135 -4.52 18.72 11.93
CA GLU A 135 -4.85 17.37 12.42
C GLU A 135 -4.12 16.24 11.69
N LYS A 136 -3.77 16.42 10.40
CA LYS A 136 -3.38 15.30 9.52
C LYS A 136 -1.97 15.39 8.96
N SER A 137 -1.33 16.54 9.01
CA SER A 137 -0.09 16.83 8.29
C SER A 137 0.87 17.62 9.17
N GLN A 138 2.16 17.26 9.12
CA GLN A 138 3.21 18.01 9.81
C GLN A 138 3.39 19.41 9.21
N GLU A 139 3.19 19.53 7.90
CA GLU A 139 3.28 20.78 7.14
C GLU A 139 2.10 20.93 6.19
N THR A 140 1.64 22.17 5.99
CA THR A 140 0.58 22.47 5.03
C THR A 140 0.79 23.84 4.44
N ASN A 141 0.81 23.90 3.10
CA ASN A 141 0.90 25.15 2.37
C ASN A 141 -0.47 25.81 2.34
N VAL A 142 -0.47 27.10 2.64
CA VAL A 142 -1.67 27.91 2.77
C VAL A 142 -1.46 29.19 1.97
N LEU A 143 -2.39 29.44 1.07
CA LEU A 143 -2.45 30.70 0.33
C LEU A 143 -3.39 31.66 1.08
N PHE A 144 -2.87 32.82 1.45
CA PHE A 144 -3.68 33.92 1.97
C PHE A 144 -4.21 34.78 0.83
N TYR A 145 -5.45 35.21 0.98
CA TYR A 145 -6.05 36.22 0.13
C TYR A 145 -6.26 37.51 0.91
N VAL A 146 -6.01 38.64 0.26
CA VAL A 146 -6.34 39.97 0.80
C VAL A 146 -7.53 40.53 0.05
N LYS A 147 -8.46 41.15 0.78
CA LYS A 147 -9.62 41.81 0.20
C LYS A 147 -9.83 43.21 0.78
N ASP A 148 -10.39 44.08 -0.02
CA ASP A 148 -10.89 45.37 0.43
C ASP A 148 -12.11 45.17 1.34
N LYS A 149 -12.06 45.74 2.55
CA LYS A 149 -13.10 45.59 3.58
C LYS A 149 -14.43 46.23 3.17
N GLN A 150 -14.40 47.31 2.40
CA GLN A 150 -15.61 48.03 2.01
C GLN A 150 -16.31 47.37 0.82
N THR A 151 -15.53 46.98 -0.20
CA THR A 151 -16.08 46.44 -1.45
C THR A 151 -16.19 44.92 -1.45
N GLY A 152 -15.51 44.23 -0.54
CA GLY A 152 -15.40 42.78 -0.48
C GLY A 152 -14.62 42.17 -1.65
N LYS A 153 -13.96 42.99 -2.47
CA LYS A 153 -13.21 42.53 -3.66
C LYS A 153 -11.81 42.08 -3.27
N LYS A 154 -11.41 40.92 -3.80
CA LYS A 154 -10.07 40.35 -3.59
C LYS A 154 -9.05 41.06 -4.48
N ILE A 155 -7.89 41.36 -3.92
CA ILE A 155 -6.71 41.85 -4.64
C ILE A 155 -5.84 40.63 -4.97
N ASP A 156 -5.04 40.71 -6.04
CA ASP A 156 -4.10 39.65 -6.35
C ASP A 156 -3.13 39.46 -5.16
N SER A 157 -2.91 38.21 -4.76
CA SER A 157 -2.09 37.89 -3.58
C SER A 157 -1.29 36.62 -3.86
N THR A 158 0.02 36.71 -3.69
CA THR A 158 0.97 35.57 -3.79
C THR A 158 1.53 35.23 -2.41
N LEU A 159 0.70 35.38 -1.39
CA LEU A 159 1.04 35.18 0.02
C LEU A 159 0.95 33.69 0.39
N ASN A 160 1.87 32.90 -0.16
CA ASN A 160 2.03 31.49 0.18
C ASN A 160 2.90 31.33 1.42
N VAL A 161 2.36 30.67 2.44
CA VAL A 161 3.11 30.33 3.65
C VAL A 161 2.89 28.86 4.00
N THR A 162 3.82 28.29 4.76
CA THR A 162 3.74 26.91 5.22
C THR A 162 3.47 26.90 6.72
N LEU A 163 2.32 26.37 7.11
CA LEU A 163 2.00 26.07 8.49
C LEU A 163 2.71 24.77 8.89
N TYR A 164 3.31 24.72 10.07
CA TYR A 164 3.94 23.51 10.58
C TYR A 164 3.57 23.21 12.03
N SER A 165 3.48 21.92 12.37
CA SER A 165 3.25 21.44 13.73
C SER A 165 4.49 20.77 14.29
N CYS A 166 4.96 21.25 15.44
CA CYS A 166 6.04 20.59 16.18
C CYS A 166 5.59 19.26 16.80
N SER A 167 4.31 19.13 17.18
CA SER A 167 3.82 17.97 17.93
C SER A 167 3.50 16.76 17.05
N LEU A 168 3.04 16.99 15.81
CA LEU A 168 2.64 15.91 14.92
C LEU A 168 3.85 15.08 14.46
N GLY A 169 3.78 13.76 14.66
CA GLY A 169 4.87 12.83 14.36
C GLY A 169 6.14 13.02 15.21
N ARG A 170 6.07 13.74 16.33
CA ARG A 170 7.15 13.91 17.31
C ARG A 170 6.61 13.70 18.71
N GLU A 171 6.22 12.45 18.97
CA GLU A 171 5.51 12.05 20.19
C GLU A 171 6.42 11.93 21.42
N ASP A 172 7.74 11.87 21.21
CA ASP A 172 8.72 11.74 22.27
C ASP A 172 9.83 12.81 22.19
N CYS A 173 10.67 12.84 23.22
CA CYS A 173 11.71 13.86 23.34
C CYS A 173 12.78 13.72 22.26
N SER A 174 13.24 12.51 21.96
CA SER A 174 14.30 12.31 20.98
C SER A 174 13.83 12.64 19.56
N LEU A 175 12.59 12.29 19.18
CA LEU A 175 11.98 12.74 17.92
C LEU A 175 11.86 14.26 17.85
N CYS A 176 11.50 14.90 18.97
CA CYS A 176 11.42 16.35 19.04
C CYS A 176 12.78 17.02 18.87
N LYS A 177 13.83 16.48 19.50
CA LYS A 177 15.21 16.99 19.39
C LYS A 177 15.82 16.69 18.01
N ASN A 178 15.36 15.64 17.32
CA ASN A 178 15.72 15.35 15.93
C ASN A 178 15.04 16.28 14.91
N ALA A 179 14.11 17.13 15.33
CA ALA A 179 13.45 18.07 14.42
C ALA A 179 14.47 19.01 13.77
N ASP A 180 14.25 19.33 12.49
CA ASP A 180 15.06 20.32 11.78
C ASP A 180 15.11 21.64 12.58
N PRO A 181 16.31 22.17 12.87
CA PRO A 181 16.47 23.39 13.66
C PRO A 181 15.67 24.59 13.15
N LYS A 182 15.33 24.63 11.85
CA LYS A 182 14.50 25.71 11.27
C LYS A 182 13.12 25.84 11.90
N TYR A 183 12.56 24.75 12.43
CA TYR A 183 11.24 24.75 13.09
C TYR A 183 11.29 25.23 14.54
N ARG A 184 12.49 25.29 15.15
CA ARG A 184 12.70 25.68 16.55
C ARG A 184 11.76 24.95 17.52
N CYS A 185 11.59 23.66 17.29
CA CYS A 185 10.80 22.80 18.16
C CYS A 185 11.61 22.43 19.41
N VAL A 186 10.96 22.42 20.57
CA VAL A 186 11.56 22.04 21.85
C VAL A 186 10.64 21.07 22.58
N TRP A 187 11.24 20.13 23.31
CA TRP A 187 10.51 19.22 24.19
C TRP A 187 10.14 19.92 25.49
N CYS A 188 8.85 20.06 25.77
CA CYS A 188 8.36 20.73 26.97
C CYS A 188 8.06 19.70 28.07
N VAL A 189 8.92 19.63 29.10
CA VAL A 189 8.91 18.54 30.09
C VAL A 189 7.58 18.46 30.86
N LYS A 190 7.04 19.60 31.30
CA LYS A 190 5.75 19.63 32.03
C LYS A 190 4.57 19.14 31.20
N ARG A 191 4.57 19.46 29.91
CA ARG A 191 3.50 19.06 28.98
C ARG A 191 3.76 17.70 28.32
N LYS A 192 4.96 17.11 28.51
CA LYS A 192 5.41 15.88 27.84
C LYS A 192 5.11 15.89 26.34
N SER A 193 5.37 17.02 25.68
CA SER A 193 5.06 17.21 24.26
C SER A 193 6.06 18.12 23.57
N CYS A 194 6.22 17.89 22.26
CA CYS A 194 7.04 18.73 21.39
C CYS A 194 6.26 19.95 20.95
N VAL A 195 6.75 21.15 21.26
CA VAL A 195 6.08 22.42 20.94
C VAL A 195 7.08 23.43 20.39
N TYR A 196 6.59 24.49 19.76
CA TYR A 196 7.43 25.62 19.35
C TYR A 196 8.06 26.31 20.57
N GLU A 197 9.33 26.74 20.46
CA GLU A 197 10.14 27.27 21.58
C GLU A 197 9.40 28.30 22.45
N LYS A 198 8.66 29.23 21.84
CA LYS A 198 7.96 30.32 22.54
C LYS A 198 6.71 29.86 23.29
N LEU A 199 6.23 28.65 23.06
CA LEU A 199 5.09 28.05 23.77
C LEU A 199 5.51 27.29 25.04
N CYS A 200 6.81 27.07 25.27
CA CYS A 200 7.31 26.41 26.46
C CYS A 200 8.06 27.41 27.36
N THR A 201 7.50 27.73 28.54
CA THR A 201 8.08 28.69 29.48
C THR A 201 9.04 27.99 30.46
N ASN A 202 10.34 28.26 30.36
CA ASN A 202 11.40 27.86 31.31
C ASN A 202 11.51 26.37 31.72
N ASP A 203 10.83 25.44 31.03
CA ASP A 203 10.85 23.99 31.29
C ASP A 203 11.50 23.20 30.14
N GLN A 204 12.51 23.79 29.51
CA GLN A 204 13.29 23.11 28.48
C GLN A 204 14.25 22.12 29.15
N GLY A 205 13.86 20.85 29.19
CA GLY A 205 14.78 19.78 29.55
C GLY A 205 15.90 19.68 28.51
N THR A 206 17.14 19.73 28.97
CA THR A 206 18.30 19.43 28.12
C THR A 206 18.37 17.94 27.81
N GLU A 207 18.02 17.09 28.78
CA GLU A 207 17.98 15.64 28.63
C GLU A 207 16.58 15.07 28.40
N CYS A 208 16.51 14.13 27.46
CA CYS A 208 15.35 13.27 27.27
C CYS A 208 15.23 12.24 28.41
N PRO A 209 14.01 11.77 28.74
CA PRO A 209 13.81 10.74 29.77
C PRO A 209 14.40 9.38 29.34
N ASP A 210 14.40 8.42 30.25
CA ASP A 210 14.82 7.05 29.95
C ASP A 210 14.02 6.43 28.79
N PRO A 211 14.65 5.57 27.97
CA PRO A 211 13.95 4.83 26.93
C PRO A 211 12.82 3.99 27.50
N HIS A 212 11.69 3.96 26.81
CA HIS A 212 10.55 3.13 27.18
C HIS A 212 10.28 2.11 26.08
N ILE A 213 10.49 0.82 26.38
CA ILE A 213 10.33 -0.27 25.43
C ILE A 213 8.89 -0.79 25.48
N THR A 214 8.19 -0.70 24.35
CA THR A 214 6.78 -1.06 24.22
C THR A 214 6.57 -2.46 23.67
N ASP A 215 7.42 -2.90 22.73
CA ASP A 215 7.25 -4.19 22.06
C ASP A 215 8.58 -4.80 21.60
N ILE A 216 8.57 -6.14 21.47
CA ILE A 216 9.72 -6.93 21.04
C ILE A 216 9.25 -7.92 19.98
N ILE A 217 9.86 -7.87 18.81
CA ILE A 217 9.47 -8.68 17.65
C ILE A 217 10.72 -9.34 17.05
N PRO A 218 10.82 -10.67 17.03
CA PRO A 218 9.89 -11.65 17.58
C PRO A 218 10.03 -11.77 19.11
N ARG A 219 9.05 -12.37 19.78
CA ARG A 219 9.12 -12.68 21.22
C ARG A 219 9.89 -13.96 21.54
N TYR A 220 10.22 -14.73 20.51
CA TYR A 220 10.85 -16.03 20.61
C TYR A 220 12.04 -16.10 19.68
N GLY A 221 13.14 -16.70 20.13
CA GLY A 221 14.30 -16.96 19.29
C GLY A 221 15.03 -18.25 19.61
N PRO A 222 15.82 -18.78 18.66
CA PRO A 222 16.58 -20.02 18.85
C PRO A 222 17.62 -19.90 19.95
N VAL A 223 17.89 -20.99 20.68
CA VAL A 223 18.86 -21.00 21.79
C VAL A 223 20.28 -20.65 21.30
N ARG A 224 20.63 -21.01 20.06
CA ARG A 224 21.94 -20.66 19.44
C ARG A 224 22.04 -19.23 18.91
N GLY A 225 20.95 -18.46 19.01
CA GLY A 225 20.84 -17.11 18.49
C GLY A 225 20.96 -17.01 16.96
N GLY A 226 21.37 -15.85 16.47
CA GLY A 226 21.58 -15.58 15.05
C GLY A 226 20.32 -15.19 14.27
N ILE A 227 19.27 -14.74 14.97
CA ILE A 227 18.09 -14.07 14.39
C ILE A 227 18.12 -12.57 14.73
N SER A 228 17.37 -11.77 13.97
CA SER A 228 17.20 -10.35 14.27
C SER A 228 16.02 -10.12 15.22
N VAL A 229 16.22 -9.32 16.25
CA VAL A 229 15.16 -8.86 17.16
C VAL A 229 14.98 -7.35 16.97
N THR A 230 13.76 -6.95 16.68
CA THR A 230 13.30 -5.57 16.59
C THR A 230 12.69 -5.15 17.92
N ILE A 231 13.26 -4.14 18.55
CA ILE A 231 12.82 -3.59 19.82
C ILE A 231 12.17 -2.24 19.50
N LYS A 232 10.89 -2.09 19.82
CA LYS A 232 10.11 -0.87 19.61
C LYS A 232 9.93 -0.12 20.92
N GLY A 233 9.92 1.21 20.84
CA GLY A 233 9.81 2.05 22.02
C GLY A 233 9.79 3.54 21.71
N SER A 234 10.13 4.33 22.71
CA SER A 234 10.26 5.79 22.63
C SER A 234 11.52 6.25 23.37
N ASN A 235 12.08 7.38 22.97
CA ASN A 235 13.33 7.95 23.48
C ASN A 235 14.56 7.02 23.26
N LEU A 236 14.56 6.22 22.19
CA LEU A 236 15.67 5.31 21.84
C LEU A 236 16.82 6.03 21.11
N GLY A 237 17.23 7.21 21.60
CA GLY A 237 18.26 8.04 20.96
C GLY A 237 17.77 8.88 19.77
N ILE A 238 18.62 9.80 19.33
CA ILE A 238 18.45 10.68 18.18
C ILE A 238 19.25 10.13 16.99
N HIS A 239 20.45 9.62 17.27
CA HIS A 239 21.35 9.00 16.31
C HIS A 239 21.53 7.51 16.62
N LYS A 240 21.95 6.75 15.61
CA LYS A 240 22.19 5.31 15.75
C LYS A 240 23.39 5.01 16.68
N GLU A 241 24.34 5.93 16.76
CA GLU A 241 25.52 5.88 17.64
C GLU A 241 25.18 6.13 19.12
N ASP A 242 23.97 6.63 19.40
CA ASP A 242 23.50 6.85 20.76
C ASP A 242 23.23 5.52 21.47
N ILE A 243 23.00 4.44 20.71
CA ILE A 243 22.79 3.09 21.26
C ILE A 243 24.14 2.52 21.72
N LYS A 244 24.33 2.42 23.04
CA LYS A 244 25.61 1.95 23.62
C LYS A 244 25.63 0.46 23.87
N ALA A 245 24.52 -0.12 24.33
CA ALA A 245 24.42 -1.55 24.57
C ALA A 245 22.97 -2.03 24.41
N ILE A 246 22.82 -3.27 23.94
CA ILE A 246 21.55 -3.98 23.92
C ILE A 246 21.77 -5.35 24.55
N SER A 247 20.91 -5.73 25.49
CA SER A 247 20.94 -7.04 26.13
C SER A 247 19.59 -7.73 26.01
N VAL A 248 19.59 -9.02 25.68
CA VAL A 248 18.38 -9.85 25.57
C VAL A 248 18.51 -11.00 26.54
N VAL A 249 17.76 -10.97 27.64
CA VAL A 249 17.90 -11.95 28.75
C VAL A 249 19.33 -11.97 29.32
N GLY A 250 19.95 -10.78 29.41
CA GLY A 250 21.33 -10.61 29.88
C GLY A 250 22.40 -11.16 28.92
N VAL A 251 22.04 -11.52 27.69
CA VAL A 251 22.98 -11.88 26.60
C VAL A 251 23.22 -10.63 25.72
N PRO A 252 24.48 -10.24 25.45
CA PRO A 252 24.76 -9.13 24.55
C PRO A 252 24.18 -9.34 23.14
N CYS A 253 23.50 -8.32 22.62
CA CYS A 253 22.90 -8.31 21.29
C CYS A 253 23.64 -7.34 20.38
N ILE A 254 23.98 -7.76 19.16
CA ILE A 254 24.80 -6.96 18.24
C ILE A 254 23.89 -5.98 17.50
N HIS A 255 24.04 -4.68 17.76
CA HIS A 255 23.23 -3.63 17.14
C HIS A 255 23.39 -3.62 15.61
N GLN A 256 22.26 -3.55 14.90
CA GLN A 256 22.18 -3.46 13.45
C GLN A 256 21.85 -2.02 13.05
N GLU A 257 22.88 -1.17 13.03
CA GLU A 257 22.78 0.28 12.76
C GLU A 257 21.95 0.64 11.52
N ASN A 258 22.08 -0.16 10.45
CA ASN A 258 21.40 0.10 9.17
C ASN A 258 19.87 -0.06 9.25
N LYS A 259 19.37 -0.67 10.33
CA LYS A 259 17.94 -0.94 10.58
C LYS A 259 17.41 -0.10 11.75
N TYR A 260 18.17 0.90 12.20
CA TYR A 260 17.73 1.83 13.23
C TYR A 260 16.66 2.80 12.69
N ALA A 261 15.59 3.00 13.46
CA ALA A 261 14.62 4.05 13.22
C ALA A 261 14.66 5.03 14.40
N VAL A 262 14.86 6.31 14.09
CA VAL A 262 15.09 7.37 15.09
C VAL A 262 14.06 7.30 16.20
N SER A 263 14.55 7.17 17.43
CA SER A 263 13.79 7.07 18.69
C SER A 263 12.74 5.94 18.82
N THR A 264 12.35 5.31 17.71
CA THR A 264 11.15 4.46 17.64
C THR A 264 11.46 2.97 17.61
N SER A 265 12.57 2.57 16.98
CA SER A 265 12.99 1.17 17.01
C SER A 265 14.48 0.96 16.80
N VAL A 266 15.02 -0.02 17.51
CA VAL A 266 16.37 -0.55 17.31
C VAL A 266 16.27 -2.02 16.89
N VAL A 267 17.17 -2.47 16.01
CA VAL A 267 17.27 -3.88 15.62
C VAL A 267 18.63 -4.41 16.07
N CYS A 268 18.66 -5.64 16.57
CA CYS A 268 19.90 -6.30 16.98
C CYS A 268 19.89 -7.79 16.65
N GLU A 269 21.07 -8.39 16.45
CA GLU A 269 21.23 -9.84 16.26
C GLU A 269 21.58 -10.50 17.60
N ILE A 270 20.76 -11.47 18.03
CA ILE A 270 20.93 -12.12 19.33
C ILE A 270 22.09 -13.13 19.32
N GLY A 271 22.83 -13.17 20.42
CA GLY A 271 23.86 -14.18 20.68
C GLY A 271 23.29 -15.53 21.13
N PRO A 272 24.14 -16.57 21.23
CA PRO A 272 23.75 -17.85 21.81
C PRO A 272 23.57 -17.74 23.32
N LEU A 273 22.57 -18.43 23.87
CA LEU A 273 22.32 -18.54 25.30
C LEU A 273 23.21 -19.64 25.93
N GLU A 274 23.82 -19.33 27.06
CA GLU A 274 24.61 -20.30 27.84
C GLU A 274 23.70 -21.35 28.52
N PRO A 275 24.13 -22.62 28.65
CA PRO A 275 23.26 -23.73 29.09
C PRO A 275 22.64 -23.60 30.49
N LEU A 276 23.25 -22.80 31.37
CA LEU A 276 22.84 -22.65 32.78
C LEU A 276 22.03 -21.37 33.04
N ARG A 277 21.79 -20.55 32.03
CA ARG A 277 21.01 -19.32 32.17
C ARG A 277 19.52 -19.58 32.01
N THR A 278 18.72 -18.74 32.64
CA THR A 278 17.27 -18.69 32.41
C THR A 278 17.03 -18.41 30.93
N ASN A 279 16.13 -19.17 30.30
CA ASN A 279 15.84 -19.05 28.88
C ASN A 279 14.82 -17.96 28.54
N TRP A 280 14.33 -17.21 29.52
CA TRP A 280 13.39 -16.11 29.31
C TRP A 280 13.72 -14.94 30.23
N GLY A 281 13.39 -13.73 29.80
CA GLY A 281 13.71 -12.52 30.54
C GLY A 281 13.39 -11.25 29.76
N GLN A 282 13.67 -10.11 30.38
CA GLN A 282 13.46 -8.80 29.77
C GLN A 282 14.58 -8.49 28.77
N VAL A 283 14.31 -7.50 27.92
CA VAL A 283 15.24 -6.89 26.99
C VAL A 283 15.59 -5.50 27.51
N GLU A 284 16.86 -5.16 27.46
CA GLU A 284 17.38 -3.88 27.94
C GLU A 284 18.10 -3.17 26.81
N VAL A 285 17.89 -1.86 26.72
CA VAL A 285 18.59 -0.96 25.79
C VAL A 285 19.20 0.16 26.60
N GLU A 286 20.52 0.33 26.47
CA GLU A 286 21.28 1.44 27.03
C GLU A 286 21.56 2.46 25.93
N VAL A 287 21.21 3.71 26.20
CA VAL A 287 21.47 4.84 25.33
C VAL A 287 22.47 5.81 25.97
N GLU A 288 23.00 6.73 25.17
CA GLU A 288 23.96 7.73 25.63
C GLU A 288 23.45 8.53 26.84
N GLY A 289 24.37 8.89 27.73
CA GLY A 289 24.03 9.47 29.04
C GLY A 289 23.72 8.43 30.13
N GLY A 290 23.91 7.13 29.86
CA GLY A 290 23.73 6.06 30.85
C GLY A 290 22.25 5.73 31.14
N LYS A 291 21.35 6.20 30.29
CA LYS A 291 19.91 5.94 30.39
C LYS A 291 19.60 4.55 29.90
N ARG A 292 18.68 3.88 30.59
CA ARG A 292 18.33 2.47 30.31
C ARG A 292 16.83 2.29 30.22
N GLY A 293 16.40 1.60 29.18
CA GLY A 293 15.03 1.10 29.06
C GLY A 293 14.99 -0.40 29.25
N THR A 294 14.02 -0.88 30.03
CA THR A 294 13.75 -2.31 30.21
C THR A 294 12.35 -2.62 29.67
N SER A 295 12.23 -3.71 28.91
CA SER A 295 10.97 -4.12 28.32
C SER A 295 9.95 -4.61 29.34
N SER A 296 8.69 -4.24 29.13
CA SER A 296 7.56 -4.84 29.86
C SER A 296 7.28 -6.28 29.39
N ALA A 297 7.53 -6.56 28.12
CA ALA A 297 7.42 -7.86 27.51
C ALA A 297 8.67 -8.73 27.78
N PHE A 298 8.46 -10.04 27.89
CA PHE A 298 9.53 -11.03 27.98
C PHE A 298 9.89 -11.58 26.61
N PHE A 299 11.18 -11.80 26.40
CA PHE A 299 11.73 -12.61 25.31
C PHE A 299 12.01 -14.03 25.81
N THR A 300 11.86 -15.04 24.96
CA THR A 300 12.13 -16.44 25.32
C THR A 300 12.94 -17.17 24.27
N TYR A 301 14.08 -17.71 24.70
CA TYR A 301 14.89 -18.66 23.96
C TYR A 301 14.24 -20.06 24.00
N ARG A 302 13.99 -20.63 22.82
CA ARG A 302 13.48 -21.99 22.61
C ARG A 302 13.93 -22.49 21.25
N ASP A 303 13.93 -23.79 21.00
CA ASP A 303 14.27 -24.32 19.68
C ASP A 303 13.04 -24.83 18.92
N PRO A 304 12.93 -24.57 17.60
CA PRO A 304 11.87 -25.08 16.75
C PRO A 304 12.07 -26.57 16.42
N ILE A 305 10.98 -27.34 16.44
CA ILE A 305 11.00 -28.78 16.17
C ILE A 305 10.00 -29.08 15.06
N ALA A 306 10.48 -29.30 13.83
CA ALA A 306 9.66 -29.80 12.74
C ALA A 306 9.41 -31.31 12.91
N ARG A 307 8.17 -31.77 12.71
CA ARG A 307 7.78 -33.18 12.92
C ARG A 307 7.19 -33.84 11.69
N SER A 308 6.38 -33.13 10.92
CA SER A 308 5.68 -33.71 9.76
C SER A 308 5.48 -32.70 8.65
N VAL A 309 5.28 -33.22 7.43
CA VAL A 309 5.05 -32.45 6.21
C VAL A 309 3.84 -33.04 5.50
N HIS A 310 2.93 -32.17 5.05
CA HIS A 310 1.75 -32.58 4.28
C HIS A 310 1.45 -31.58 3.15
N PRO A 311 1.17 -32.04 1.91
CA PRO A 311 1.27 -33.42 1.43
C PRO A 311 2.72 -33.93 1.43
N ALA A 312 2.89 -35.25 1.41
CA ALA A 312 4.21 -35.90 1.36
C ALA A 312 4.77 -36.03 -0.07
N ASN A 313 4.01 -35.58 -1.06
CA ASN A 313 4.34 -35.66 -2.47
C ASN A 313 3.87 -34.40 -3.22
N GLY A 314 4.52 -34.13 -4.36
CA GLY A 314 4.15 -33.04 -5.26
C GLY A 314 4.74 -33.21 -6.65
N SER A 315 4.28 -32.41 -7.61
CA SER A 315 4.71 -32.48 -9.01
C SER A 315 6.13 -31.97 -9.21
N LYS A 316 6.86 -32.56 -10.16
CA LYS A 316 8.20 -32.12 -10.61
C LYS A 316 8.26 -30.63 -10.96
N ALA A 317 7.21 -30.10 -11.59
CA ALA A 317 7.10 -28.69 -11.96
C ALA A 317 7.07 -27.73 -10.75
N GLY A 318 6.90 -28.23 -9.52
CA GLY A 318 6.72 -27.41 -8.33
C GLY A 318 5.27 -26.92 -8.17
N GLY A 319 5.09 -25.84 -7.43
CA GLY A 319 3.79 -25.21 -7.17
C GLY A 319 2.96 -25.85 -6.06
N THR A 320 3.29 -27.09 -5.64
CA THR A 320 2.69 -27.76 -4.47
C THR A 320 2.94 -26.95 -3.20
N VAL A 321 1.88 -26.63 -2.46
CA VAL A 321 1.97 -25.94 -1.17
C VAL A 321 2.04 -26.99 -0.07
N ILE A 322 3.19 -27.10 0.59
CA ILE A 322 3.38 -28.01 1.71
C ILE A 322 3.17 -27.29 3.04
N THR A 323 2.67 -28.02 4.03
CA THR A 323 2.49 -27.58 5.41
C THR A 323 3.43 -28.36 6.31
N ILE A 324 4.33 -27.64 6.98
CA ILE A 324 5.28 -28.16 7.96
C ILE A 324 4.67 -27.95 9.34
N SER A 325 4.48 -29.04 10.08
CA SER A 325 3.89 -29.04 11.42
C SER A 325 4.90 -29.52 12.46
N GLY A 326 4.78 -29.02 13.69
CA GLY A 326 5.83 -29.16 14.68
C GLY A 326 5.52 -28.52 16.02
N PHE A 327 6.57 -28.12 16.73
CA PHE A 327 6.51 -27.33 17.96
C PHE A 327 7.39 -26.09 17.82
N ASN A 328 6.95 -24.98 18.42
CA ASN A 328 7.71 -23.72 18.46
C ASN A 328 8.17 -23.26 17.06
N LEU A 329 7.41 -23.53 16.00
CA LEU A 329 7.83 -23.18 14.64
C LEU A 329 7.83 -21.66 14.41
N ASP A 330 7.13 -20.91 15.26
CA ASP A 330 7.06 -19.45 15.35
C ASP A 330 8.26 -18.82 16.09
N THR A 331 9.43 -19.47 16.08
CA THR A 331 10.63 -19.05 16.83
C THR A 331 11.60 -18.19 16.00
N ALA A 332 11.06 -17.21 15.30
CA ALA A 332 11.78 -16.12 14.61
C ALA A 332 10.74 -15.16 14.00
N THR A 333 11.14 -14.29 13.06
CA THR A 333 10.23 -13.67 12.09
C THR A 333 10.32 -14.38 10.75
N ARG A 334 9.35 -14.13 9.86
CA ARG A 334 9.27 -14.72 8.52
C ARG A 334 10.54 -14.44 7.69
N GLU A 335 11.14 -13.27 7.85
CA GLU A 335 12.30 -12.81 7.07
C GLU A 335 13.58 -13.59 7.43
N ASP A 336 13.61 -14.22 8.60
CA ASP A 336 14.72 -15.05 9.08
C ASP A 336 14.53 -16.55 8.75
N ILE A 337 13.47 -16.92 8.01
CA ILE A 337 13.15 -18.32 7.67
C ILE A 337 13.52 -18.64 6.23
N ASP A 338 14.25 -19.73 6.06
CA ASP A 338 14.50 -20.35 4.76
C ASP A 338 14.11 -21.83 4.80
N VAL A 339 13.36 -22.28 3.79
CA VAL A 339 12.86 -23.66 3.70
C VAL A 339 13.39 -24.30 2.43
N ASN A 340 14.01 -25.46 2.58
CA ASN A 340 14.63 -26.20 1.49
C ASN A 340 14.27 -27.68 1.55
N VAL A 341 13.93 -28.27 0.40
CA VAL A 341 13.57 -29.68 0.26
C VAL A 341 14.54 -30.36 -0.70
N GLY A 342 15.51 -31.09 -0.16
CA GLY A 342 16.51 -31.78 -0.98
C GLY A 342 17.27 -30.89 -1.98
N GLY A 343 17.44 -29.60 -1.68
CA GLY A 343 18.09 -28.63 -2.57
C GLY A 343 17.11 -27.78 -3.41
N VAL A 344 15.81 -28.04 -3.33
CA VAL A 344 14.77 -27.19 -3.93
C VAL A 344 14.26 -26.18 -2.91
N VAL A 345 14.33 -24.90 -3.27
CA VAL A 345 13.79 -23.80 -2.46
C VAL A 345 12.27 -23.91 -2.36
N CYS A 346 11.74 -23.74 -1.14
CA CYS A 346 10.32 -23.66 -0.87
C CYS A 346 9.97 -22.23 -0.38
N THR A 347 9.21 -21.49 -1.17
CA THR A 347 8.89 -20.09 -0.87
C THR A 347 7.83 -20.03 0.21
N VAL A 348 8.17 -19.51 1.39
CA VAL A 348 7.26 -19.43 2.54
C VAL A 348 6.03 -18.56 2.19
N GLU A 349 4.82 -19.04 2.48
CA GLU A 349 3.56 -18.31 2.27
C GLU A 349 2.96 -17.86 3.60
N THR A 350 2.97 -18.71 4.62
CA THR A 350 2.55 -18.36 5.98
C THR A 350 3.56 -18.87 7.01
N PHE A 351 3.74 -18.10 8.09
CA PHE A 351 4.66 -18.42 9.17
C PHE A 351 3.97 -18.22 10.52
N GLY A 352 4.11 -19.20 11.41
CA GLY A 352 3.47 -19.22 12.72
C GLY A 352 3.62 -20.59 13.37
N ALA A 353 2.56 -21.08 14.04
CA ALA A 353 2.55 -22.40 14.66
C ALA A 353 2.78 -23.56 13.66
N ALA A 354 2.39 -23.35 12.40
CA ALA A 354 2.75 -24.16 11.25
C ALA A 354 3.34 -23.24 10.17
N ILE A 355 4.13 -23.83 9.27
CA ILE A 355 4.75 -23.11 8.15
C ILE A 355 4.16 -23.67 6.87
N THR A 356 3.55 -22.82 6.04
CA THR A 356 3.18 -23.21 4.67
C THR A 356 4.18 -22.62 3.70
N CYS A 357 4.61 -23.40 2.72
CA CYS A 357 5.51 -22.91 1.68
C CYS A 357 5.19 -23.58 0.35
N ARG A 358 5.44 -22.86 -0.74
CA ARG A 358 5.24 -23.31 -2.11
C ARG A 358 6.53 -23.85 -2.68
N MET A 359 6.50 -25.10 -3.13
CA MET A 359 7.66 -25.77 -3.74
C MET A 359 8.07 -25.10 -5.06
N GLY A 360 9.37 -24.90 -5.24
CA GLY A 360 9.97 -24.58 -6.53
C GLY A 360 10.05 -25.80 -7.46
N GLU A 361 10.57 -25.57 -8.66
CA GLU A 361 10.78 -26.60 -9.68
C GLU A 361 11.87 -27.61 -9.27
N TYR A 362 11.59 -28.89 -9.44
CA TYR A 362 12.57 -29.96 -9.28
C TYR A 362 13.27 -30.27 -10.61
N ARG A 363 14.52 -29.83 -10.71
CA ARG A 363 15.30 -29.90 -11.97
C ARG A 363 16.01 -31.23 -12.23
N ALA A 364 15.98 -32.18 -11.29
CA ALA A 364 16.62 -33.46 -11.52
C ALA A 364 15.77 -34.34 -12.45
N ASP A 365 16.42 -35.19 -13.24
CA ASP A 365 15.75 -36.05 -14.21
C ASP A 365 15.02 -37.24 -13.56
N LYS A 366 15.49 -37.69 -12.39
CA LYS A 366 14.94 -38.86 -11.69
C LYS A 366 13.58 -38.55 -11.07
N VAL A 367 12.54 -39.22 -11.55
CA VAL A 367 11.18 -39.16 -11.01
C VAL A 367 10.58 -40.58 -10.97
N PRO A 368 9.95 -41.03 -9.86
CA PRO A 368 9.88 -40.34 -8.56
C PRO A 368 11.26 -40.06 -7.97
N SER A 369 11.42 -38.92 -7.30
CA SER A 369 12.67 -38.60 -6.62
C SER A 369 12.95 -39.59 -5.49
N ASP A 370 14.14 -39.56 -4.91
CA ASP A 370 14.34 -40.17 -3.59
C ASP A 370 13.49 -39.43 -2.54
N LEU A 371 13.29 -40.05 -1.37
CA LEU A 371 12.66 -39.39 -0.24
C LEU A 371 13.58 -38.29 0.29
N LEU A 372 13.18 -37.04 0.08
CA LEU A 372 13.97 -35.85 0.39
C LEU A 372 13.69 -35.37 1.82
N THR A 373 14.73 -34.84 2.45
CA THR A 373 14.65 -34.17 3.74
C THR A 373 14.14 -32.75 3.56
N VAL A 374 13.13 -32.38 4.34
CA VAL A 374 12.62 -31.01 4.43
C VAL A 374 13.36 -30.30 5.55
N THR A 375 14.05 -29.22 5.23
CA THR A 375 14.92 -28.47 6.14
C THR A 375 14.39 -27.06 6.32
N VAL A 376 14.25 -26.61 7.56
CA VAL A 376 13.85 -25.24 7.92
C VAL A 376 14.99 -24.61 8.69
N LYS A 377 15.57 -23.56 8.11
CA LYS A 377 16.65 -22.78 8.71
C LYS A 377 16.07 -21.53 9.37
N TYR A 378 16.50 -21.29 10.61
CA TYR A 378 16.12 -20.15 11.43
C TYR A 378 17.36 -19.27 11.63
N GLY A 379 17.34 -18.10 11.01
CA GLY A 379 18.45 -17.16 11.01
C GLY A 379 19.75 -17.80 10.49
N LYS A 380 20.85 -17.56 11.19
CA LYS A 380 22.18 -18.01 10.75
C LYS A 380 22.60 -19.38 11.29
N ARG A 381 22.09 -19.79 12.45
CA ARG A 381 22.72 -20.85 13.28
C ARG A 381 21.85 -22.04 13.64
N THR A 382 20.52 -21.92 13.48
CA THR A 382 19.59 -22.97 13.87
C THR A 382 18.92 -23.57 12.65
N THR A 383 18.76 -24.88 12.65
CA THR A 383 18.12 -25.63 11.58
C THR A 383 17.38 -26.81 12.18
N THR A 384 16.15 -27.01 11.74
CA THR A 384 15.33 -28.18 12.07
C THR A 384 14.98 -28.90 10.78
N ALA A 385 14.78 -30.22 10.84
CA ALA A 385 14.56 -31.01 9.65
C ALA A 385 13.60 -32.16 9.90
N VAL A 386 12.81 -32.49 8.88
CA VAL A 386 12.01 -33.71 8.82
C VAL A 386 12.66 -34.62 7.77
N PRO A 387 13.39 -35.66 8.19
CA PRO A 387 14.07 -36.57 7.27
C PRO A 387 13.04 -37.35 6.45
N THR A 388 13.38 -37.65 5.19
CA THR A 388 12.59 -38.54 4.30
C THR A 388 11.10 -38.20 4.25
N ALA A 389 10.77 -36.91 4.11
CA ALA A 389 9.41 -36.41 4.33
C ALA A 389 8.66 -36.02 3.04
N PHE A 390 9.38 -35.82 1.93
CA PHE A 390 8.78 -35.35 0.69
C PHE A 390 9.36 -36.05 -0.55
N GLN A 391 8.53 -36.29 -1.56
CA GLN A 391 8.95 -36.90 -2.82
C GLN A 391 8.34 -36.14 -4.02
N PHE A 392 9.16 -35.86 -5.03
CA PHE A 392 8.67 -35.32 -6.30
C PHE A 392 8.22 -36.44 -7.22
N TRP A 393 7.08 -36.24 -7.87
CA TRP A 393 6.41 -37.16 -8.79
C TRP A 393 6.24 -36.54 -10.18
N GLU A 394 5.89 -37.38 -11.15
CA GLU A 394 5.72 -36.96 -12.53
C GLU A 394 4.59 -35.93 -12.65
N ASN A 395 4.72 -34.99 -13.58
CA ASN A 395 3.72 -33.95 -13.73
C ASN A 395 2.35 -34.54 -14.14
N PRO A 396 1.23 -33.99 -13.65
CA PRO A 396 -0.10 -34.43 -14.05
C PRO A 396 -0.32 -34.23 -15.55
N THR A 397 -0.97 -35.19 -16.19
CA THR A 397 -1.27 -35.12 -17.63
C THR A 397 -2.77 -35.24 -17.87
N ILE A 398 -3.27 -34.44 -18.81
CA ILE A 398 -4.64 -34.53 -19.31
C ILE A 398 -4.59 -35.34 -20.60
N LEU A 399 -5.37 -36.42 -20.67
CA LEU A 399 -5.45 -37.29 -21.83
C LEU A 399 -6.67 -36.96 -22.68
N ASP A 400 -7.84 -36.86 -22.05
CA ASP A 400 -9.09 -36.58 -22.74
C ASP A 400 -10.06 -35.77 -21.87
N HIS A 401 -11.08 -35.20 -22.50
CA HIS A 401 -12.20 -34.57 -21.80
C HIS A 401 -13.50 -34.81 -22.56
N HIS A 402 -14.57 -35.07 -21.82
CA HIS A 402 -15.91 -35.22 -22.34
C HIS A 402 -16.89 -34.36 -21.54
N PRO A 403 -17.73 -33.55 -22.19
CA PRO A 403 -17.92 -33.41 -23.64
C PRO A 403 -16.91 -32.45 -24.29
N LYS A 404 -16.67 -32.61 -25.61
CA LYS A 404 -15.75 -31.78 -26.42
C LYS A 404 -16.23 -30.34 -26.68
N GLY A 405 -17.42 -30.01 -26.22
CA GLY A 405 -18.03 -28.71 -26.43
C GLY A 405 -18.98 -28.34 -25.30
N SER A 406 -19.05 -27.05 -25.02
CA SER A 406 -19.87 -26.46 -23.97
C SER A 406 -20.66 -25.27 -24.51
N PHE A 407 -21.61 -24.77 -23.72
CA PHE A 407 -22.34 -23.55 -24.03
C PHE A 407 -21.46 -22.32 -23.74
N VAL A 408 -21.66 -21.23 -24.50
CA VAL A 408 -20.92 -19.97 -24.31
C VAL A 408 -21.05 -19.44 -22.88
N CYS A 409 -22.24 -19.59 -22.28
CA CYS A 409 -22.52 -19.22 -20.89
C CYS A 409 -21.94 -20.20 -19.84
N GLY A 410 -21.26 -21.28 -20.24
CA GLY A 410 -20.66 -22.24 -19.33
C GLY A 410 -21.67 -23.13 -18.61
N GLY A 411 -21.34 -23.53 -17.38
CA GLY A 411 -22.22 -24.32 -16.49
C GLY A 411 -22.33 -25.82 -16.78
N ARG A 412 -21.77 -26.31 -17.89
CA ARG A 412 -21.75 -27.75 -18.22
C ARG A 412 -20.63 -28.48 -17.47
N THR A 413 -20.96 -29.60 -16.82
CA THR A 413 -19.96 -30.49 -16.22
C THR A 413 -19.08 -31.12 -17.30
N ILE A 414 -17.77 -30.98 -17.16
CA ILE A 414 -16.77 -31.58 -18.05
C ILE A 414 -16.00 -32.63 -17.25
N VAL A 415 -16.06 -33.87 -17.71
CA VAL A 415 -15.27 -34.98 -17.18
C VAL A 415 -13.92 -34.97 -17.87
N VAL A 416 -12.86 -34.85 -17.09
CA VAL A 416 -11.47 -34.87 -17.58
C VAL A 416 -10.83 -36.20 -17.19
N THR A 417 -10.17 -36.87 -18.13
CA THR A 417 -9.40 -38.09 -17.90
C THR A 417 -7.92 -37.83 -18.11
N GLY A 418 -7.08 -38.53 -17.34
CA GLY A 418 -5.66 -38.22 -17.24
C GLY A 418 -4.99 -38.96 -16.10
N SER A 419 -3.79 -38.51 -15.72
CA SER A 419 -2.98 -39.10 -14.64
C SER A 419 -2.41 -38.01 -13.72
N GLY A 420 -2.08 -38.38 -12.48
CA GLY A 420 -1.40 -37.50 -11.51
C GLY A 420 -2.29 -36.42 -10.87
N PHE A 421 -3.61 -36.50 -11.02
CA PHE A 421 -4.55 -35.52 -10.44
C PHE A 421 -4.56 -35.52 -8.91
N ASP A 422 -4.09 -36.60 -8.27
CA ASP A 422 -3.92 -36.72 -6.82
C ASP A 422 -2.83 -35.80 -6.25
N LEU A 423 -1.89 -35.36 -7.09
CA LEU A 423 -0.83 -34.41 -6.72
C LEU A 423 -1.31 -32.94 -6.72
N ILE A 424 -2.50 -32.69 -7.26
CA ILE A 424 -3.03 -31.34 -7.45
C ILE A 424 -3.95 -30.98 -6.29
N GLN A 425 -3.60 -29.92 -5.57
CA GLN A 425 -4.39 -29.43 -4.43
C GLN A 425 -5.62 -28.63 -4.88
N ASN A 426 -5.49 -27.86 -5.96
CA ASN A 426 -6.56 -27.06 -6.56
C ASN A 426 -6.41 -27.06 -8.08
N ALA A 427 -7.46 -27.44 -8.80
CA ALA A 427 -7.51 -27.44 -10.26
C ALA A 427 -8.55 -26.43 -10.76
N ILE A 428 -8.17 -25.61 -11.74
CA ILE A 428 -9.04 -24.61 -12.37
C ILE A 428 -8.96 -24.79 -13.88
N MET A 429 -10.11 -24.80 -14.56
CA MET A 429 -10.15 -24.79 -16.02
C MET A 429 -10.04 -23.35 -16.52
N ARG A 430 -9.08 -23.10 -17.41
CA ARG A 430 -8.95 -21.84 -18.15
C ARG A 430 -9.36 -22.06 -19.60
N VAL A 431 -10.24 -21.20 -20.10
CA VAL A 431 -10.70 -21.23 -21.49
C VAL A 431 -10.34 -19.89 -22.13
N GLN A 432 -9.59 -19.94 -23.23
CA GLN A 432 -9.24 -18.75 -24.01
C GLN A 432 -9.93 -18.84 -25.38
N ALA A 433 -10.77 -17.85 -25.66
CA ALA A 433 -11.38 -17.70 -26.98
C ALA A 433 -10.36 -17.18 -28.00
N SER A 434 -10.17 -17.89 -29.11
CA SER A 434 -9.44 -17.35 -30.26
C SER A 434 -10.33 -16.42 -31.08
N ALA A 435 -9.85 -15.20 -31.34
CA ALA A 435 -10.57 -14.15 -32.05
C ALA A 435 -10.71 -14.41 -33.57
N ASP A 436 -9.97 -15.37 -34.12
CA ASP A 436 -9.86 -15.57 -35.58
C ASP A 436 -11.10 -16.21 -36.23
N LYS A 437 -12.14 -16.52 -35.45
CA LYS A 437 -13.48 -16.89 -35.93
C LYS A 437 -14.59 -15.98 -35.38
N TRP A 438 -14.24 -14.82 -34.83
CA TRP A 438 -15.18 -13.95 -34.13
C TRP A 438 -15.39 -12.63 -34.87
N SER A 439 -16.39 -12.58 -35.76
CA SER A 439 -16.95 -11.30 -36.18
C SER A 439 -17.89 -10.79 -35.07
N GLY A 440 -17.35 -10.06 -34.08
CA GLY A 440 -18.17 -9.15 -33.27
C GLY A 440 -17.96 -9.05 -31.76
N ILE A 441 -16.95 -9.67 -31.13
CA ILE A 441 -16.69 -9.46 -29.69
C ILE A 441 -15.19 -9.24 -29.46
N THR A 442 -14.86 -8.16 -28.73
CA THR A 442 -13.49 -7.77 -28.36
C THR A 442 -12.88 -8.75 -27.35
N PRO A 443 -11.58 -9.08 -27.44
CA PRO A 443 -10.97 -10.12 -26.62
C PRO A 443 -10.54 -9.56 -25.26
N THR A 444 -11.43 -9.55 -24.26
CA THR A 444 -11.06 -9.18 -22.89
C THR A 444 -11.72 -9.98 -21.76
N GLU A 445 -12.41 -11.09 -22.04
CA GLU A 445 -13.11 -11.84 -20.97
C GLU A 445 -12.47 -13.21 -20.71
N VAL A 446 -11.76 -13.30 -19.57
CA VAL A 446 -11.23 -14.56 -19.03
C VAL A 446 -12.30 -15.18 -18.13
N TRP A 447 -12.90 -16.30 -18.57
CA TRP A 447 -13.86 -17.05 -17.76
C TRP A 447 -13.14 -18.11 -16.91
N THR A 448 -13.42 -18.11 -15.60
CA THR A 448 -12.85 -19.10 -14.66
C THR A 448 -13.93 -20.12 -14.27
N LEU A 449 -13.74 -21.39 -14.60
CA LEU A 449 -14.68 -22.48 -14.25
C LEU A 449 -14.08 -23.35 -13.13
N PHE A 450 -14.83 -23.56 -12.04
CA PHE A 450 -14.45 -24.49 -10.96
C PHE A 450 -14.79 -25.93 -11.35
N LEU A 451 -13.80 -26.82 -11.35
CA LEU A 451 -13.98 -28.26 -11.56
C LEU A 451 -14.26 -28.96 -10.23
N CYS A 452 -15.27 -29.83 -10.20
CA CYS A 452 -15.50 -30.75 -9.09
C CYS A 452 -14.85 -32.10 -9.43
N LEU A 453 -13.77 -32.44 -8.73
CA LEU A 453 -13.08 -33.74 -8.87
C LEU A 453 -13.75 -34.76 -7.93
N SER A 454 -14.35 -35.81 -8.47
CA SER A 454 -14.83 -36.96 -7.69
C SER A 454 -13.76 -38.05 -7.64
N LEU A 455 -13.27 -38.42 -6.46
CA LEU A 455 -12.43 -39.61 -6.26
C LEU A 455 -13.31 -40.88 -6.20
N SER A 456 -12.98 -41.90 -7.00
CA SER A 456 -13.57 -43.24 -6.88
C SER A 456 -12.55 -44.21 -6.25
N LEU A 457 -12.83 -44.73 -5.05
CA LEU A 457 -12.11 -45.87 -4.46
C LEU A 457 -12.81 -47.19 -4.85
N CYS A 458 -12.08 -48.14 -5.47
CA CYS A 458 -12.56 -49.51 -5.69
C CYS A 458 -11.98 -50.45 -4.62
N LEU A 459 -12.82 -51.09 -3.80
CA LEU A 459 -12.45 -52.33 -3.08
C LEU A 459 -13.04 -53.54 -3.81
N SER A 460 -12.23 -54.56 -4.06
CA SER A 460 -12.66 -55.83 -4.66
C SER A 460 -12.91 -56.89 -3.58
N LEU A 461 -14.14 -57.40 -3.46
CA LEU A 461 -14.46 -58.61 -2.68
C LEU A 461 -14.88 -59.73 -3.65
N SER A 462 -14.22 -60.87 -3.60
CA SER A 462 -14.55 -62.05 -4.42
C SER A 462 -15.37 -63.05 -3.62
N LEU A 463 -16.62 -63.34 -4.03
CA LEU A 463 -17.42 -64.45 -3.52
C LEU A 463 -17.55 -65.52 -4.60
N SER A 464 -17.14 -66.76 -4.31
CA SER A 464 -17.25 -67.89 -5.22
C SER A 464 -18.44 -68.78 -4.85
N LEU A 465 -19.42 -68.92 -5.75
CA LEU A 465 -20.43 -69.99 -5.68
C LEU A 465 -20.28 -70.90 -6.91
N SER A 466 -20.20 -72.20 -6.68
CA SER A 466 -20.01 -73.24 -7.70
C SER A 466 -21.33 -73.89 -8.11
N LEU A 467 -21.68 -73.85 -9.39
CA LEU A 467 -22.58 -74.80 -10.10
C LEU A 467 -22.25 -74.80 -11.61
N PRO A 468 -22.54 -75.89 -12.35
CA PRO A 468 -21.84 -76.25 -13.57
C PRO A 468 -22.52 -75.67 -14.81
N LEU A 469 -21.99 -74.56 -15.32
CA LEU A 469 -21.89 -74.16 -16.72
C LEU A 469 -21.31 -72.74 -16.73
N SER A 470 -20.26 -72.57 -17.52
CA SER A 470 -19.30 -71.47 -17.50
C SER A 470 -19.89 -70.06 -17.67
N VAL A 471 -20.04 -69.29 -16.58
CA VAL A 471 -20.00 -67.82 -16.57
C VAL A 471 -19.50 -67.34 -15.20
N SER A 472 -18.35 -66.64 -15.14
CA SER A 472 -17.90 -65.90 -13.95
C SER A 472 -18.38 -64.45 -14.05
N LEU A 473 -19.27 -64.01 -13.16
CA LEU A 473 -19.64 -62.60 -13.02
C LEU A 473 -18.85 -61.98 -11.84
N SER A 474 -17.98 -61.01 -12.13
CA SER A 474 -17.38 -60.13 -11.12
C SER A 474 -18.22 -58.86 -11.01
N LEU A 475 -18.85 -58.63 -9.86
CA LEU A 475 -19.59 -57.38 -9.59
C LEU A 475 -18.71 -56.46 -8.73
N SER A 476 -18.28 -55.32 -9.27
CA SER A 476 -17.61 -54.25 -8.54
C SER A 476 -18.62 -53.16 -8.18
N LEU A 477 -18.88 -52.95 -6.89
CA LEU A 477 -19.73 -51.86 -6.40
C LEU A 477 -18.83 -50.65 -6.01
N CYS A 478 -18.94 -49.55 -6.75
CA CYS A 478 -18.36 -48.26 -6.40
C CYS A 478 -19.40 -47.38 -5.70
N PHE A 479 -19.09 -46.90 -4.48
CA PHE A 479 -19.87 -45.85 -3.82
C PHE A 479 -19.13 -44.51 -3.97
N SER A 480 -19.78 -43.51 -4.57
CA SER A 480 -19.29 -42.14 -4.66
C SER A 480 -20.09 -41.27 -3.69
N LEU A 481 -19.50 -40.84 -2.58
CA LEU A 481 -20.11 -39.88 -1.66
C LEU A 481 -19.68 -38.46 -2.08
N CYS A 482 -20.60 -37.68 -2.64
CA CYS A 482 -20.35 -36.30 -3.03
C CYS A 482 -21.03 -35.37 -2.01
N LEU A 483 -20.25 -34.66 -1.19
CA LEU A 483 -20.76 -33.58 -0.34
C LEU A 483 -20.27 -32.25 -0.94
N ALA A 484 -21.16 -31.49 -1.57
CA ALA A 484 -20.86 -30.14 -2.03
C ALA A 484 -22.02 -29.20 -1.69
N LEU A 485 -21.78 -28.32 -0.71
CA LEU A 485 -22.57 -27.11 -0.45
C LEU A 485 -22.22 -26.09 -1.55
N ILE A 486 -23.19 -25.75 -2.40
CA ILE A 486 -23.03 -24.71 -3.42
C ILE A 486 -23.78 -23.45 -2.93
N LEU A 487 -23.01 -22.40 -2.60
CA LEU A 487 -23.51 -21.04 -2.47
C LEU A 487 -23.58 -20.43 -3.88
N ILE A 488 -24.79 -20.15 -4.36
CA ILE A 488 -25.04 -19.49 -5.65
C ILE A 488 -25.02 -17.98 -5.42
N PHE A 489 -24.07 -17.26 -6.00
CA PHE A 489 -24.21 -15.82 -6.25
C PHE A 489 -24.83 -15.63 -7.64
N ASN A 490 -26.05 -15.11 -7.66
CA ASN A 490 -26.74 -14.68 -8.87
C ASN A 490 -26.14 -13.37 -9.38
N VAL A 491 -25.56 -13.38 -10.57
CA VAL A 491 -25.38 -12.17 -11.36
C VAL A 491 -25.68 -12.46 -12.84
N LEU A 492 -26.72 -11.77 -13.31
CA LEU A 492 -26.97 -11.22 -14.66
C LEU A 492 -28.06 -11.80 -15.58
N ASN A 493 -28.71 -10.80 -16.17
CA ASN A 493 -29.83 -10.78 -17.10
C ASN A 493 -29.62 -11.63 -18.34
N TRP A 494 -30.75 -12.17 -18.76
CA TRP A 494 -30.94 -13.05 -19.89
C TRP A 494 -31.18 -12.24 -21.17
N HIS A 495 -30.55 -12.64 -22.28
CA HIS A 495 -31.12 -12.42 -23.61
C HIS A 495 -30.96 -13.69 -24.44
N GLU A 496 -32.09 -14.14 -24.95
CA GLU A 496 -32.34 -15.39 -25.65
C GLU A 496 -31.71 -15.37 -27.06
N GLY A 497 -30.81 -16.32 -27.34
CA GLY A 497 -30.10 -16.42 -28.61
C GLY A 497 -29.64 -17.83 -28.89
N GLN A 498 -30.14 -18.38 -29.99
CA GLN A 498 -30.08 -19.75 -30.53
C GLN A 498 -28.91 -20.66 -30.09
N GLY A 499 -29.27 -21.90 -29.76
CA GLY A 499 -28.36 -22.99 -29.46
C GLY A 499 -27.46 -23.35 -30.64
N GLN A 500 -26.16 -23.17 -30.45
CA GLN A 500 -25.12 -23.76 -31.27
C GLN A 500 -24.07 -24.39 -30.35
N SER A 501 -23.73 -25.65 -30.60
CA SER A 501 -22.63 -26.33 -29.93
C SER A 501 -21.33 -26.01 -30.64
N TYR A 502 -20.26 -25.72 -29.89
CA TYR A 502 -18.95 -25.40 -30.43
C TYR A 502 -17.85 -26.18 -29.71
N GLN A 503 -16.83 -26.60 -30.47
CA GLN A 503 -15.67 -27.30 -29.94
C GLN A 503 -14.78 -26.34 -29.14
N SER A 504 -14.45 -26.72 -27.91
CA SER A 504 -13.48 -26.02 -27.07
C SER A 504 -12.12 -26.71 -27.16
N GLU A 505 -11.08 -25.99 -27.58
CA GLU A 505 -9.69 -26.42 -27.37
C GLU A 505 -9.29 -26.10 -25.93
N VAL A 506 -8.90 -27.13 -25.18
CA VAL A 506 -8.32 -26.98 -23.85
C VAL A 506 -6.86 -26.60 -24.05
N ILE A 507 -6.51 -25.35 -23.76
CA ILE A 507 -5.13 -24.89 -23.79
C ILE A 507 -4.41 -25.45 -22.55
N HIS A 508 -3.19 -25.95 -22.78
CA HIS A 508 -2.28 -26.50 -21.78
C HIS A 508 -2.23 -25.67 -20.49
N ALA A 509 -2.01 -26.36 -19.36
CA ALA A 509 -1.79 -25.73 -18.06
C ALA A 509 -0.63 -24.73 -18.11
N VAL A 510 -0.94 -23.44 -18.18
CA VAL A 510 0.05 -22.36 -18.11
C VAL A 510 0.27 -21.98 -16.64
N HIS A 511 1.49 -22.23 -16.17
CA HIS A 511 2.05 -21.70 -14.94
C HIS A 511 2.13 -20.17 -15.06
N SER A 512 1.47 -19.44 -14.17
CA SER A 512 1.55 -17.97 -14.15
C SER A 512 2.74 -17.54 -13.30
N GLU A 513 3.85 -17.15 -13.94
CA GLU A 513 4.85 -16.26 -13.36
C GLU A 513 4.44 -14.81 -13.63
N SER A 514 4.22 -14.04 -12.56
CA SER A 514 4.09 -12.60 -12.62
C SER A 514 5.49 -11.98 -12.60
N ILE A 515 5.95 -11.44 -13.73
CA ILE A 515 7.06 -10.48 -13.75
C ILE A 515 6.50 -9.14 -14.23
N GLN A 516 6.55 -8.16 -13.32
CA GLN A 516 6.23 -6.76 -13.57
C GLN A 516 7.40 -6.04 -14.25
N THR A 517 7.03 -5.26 -15.29
CA THR A 517 7.60 -3.98 -15.78
C THR A 517 8.96 -3.94 -16.49
N PRO A 518 9.19 -2.92 -17.34
CA PRO A 518 8.33 -1.78 -17.70
C PRO A 518 7.56 -1.93 -19.02
#